data_AF-A0A1F6FRC9-F1
#
_entry.id   AF-A0A1F6FRC9-F1
#
_cell.length_a   1.000
_cell.length_b   1.000
_cell.length_c   1.000
_cell.angle_alpha   90.00
_cell.angle_beta   90.00
_cell.angle_gamma   90.00
#
_symmetry.space_group_name_H-M   'P 1'
#
loop_
_entity.id
_entity.type
_entity.pdbx_description
1 polymer ?
#
loop_
_entity_poly.entity_id
_entity_poly.type
_entity_poly.pdbx_seq_one_letter_code
_entity_poly.pdbx_strand_id
1 'polypeptide(L)'
;MNIELLLIVGHITGTIIGVGGATMIEAHLAQSLKDKLVSKDEKDILAIDYHMVRIGLVLSIVTGFGFLILDKFTDNTAELYDPQLWAKLSIVLLIAGNTLLLQAHKINLYWGSALSFVSWWFAAFVGIMLTEKVHFNFFGNVTFIGEFTSIIITYIVAVIIGAMILQKFRNKISSTI
;
A
#
# COMPACT_ATOMS: atom_id res chain seq x y z
N MET A 1 1.87 20.50 -20.73
CA MET A 1 1.90 19.09 -20.29
C MET A 1 0.46 18.59 -20.29
N ASN A 2 0.16 17.43 -20.87
CA ASN A 2 -1.17 16.83 -20.80
C ASN A 2 -1.51 16.57 -19.32
N ILE A 3 -2.74 16.91 -18.88
CA ILE A 3 -3.22 16.70 -17.51
C ILE A 3 -3.10 15.22 -17.11
N GLU A 4 -3.37 14.32 -18.05
CA GLU A 4 -3.23 12.88 -17.87
C GLU A 4 -1.79 12.48 -17.52
N LEU A 5 -0.80 13.01 -18.25
CA LEU A 5 0.62 12.74 -17.98
C LEU A 5 1.03 13.27 -16.60
N LEU A 6 0.53 14.44 -16.19
CA LEU A 6 0.78 14.98 -14.84
C LEU A 6 0.24 14.03 -13.76
N LEU A 7 -0.98 13.50 -13.96
CA LEU A 7 -1.60 12.54 -13.04
C LEU A 7 -0.82 11.23 -12.98
N ILE A 8 -0.40 10.69 -14.14
CA ILE A 8 0.42 9.46 -14.22
C ILE A 8 1.73 9.63 -13.45
N VAL A 9 2.50 10.67 -13.77
CA VAL A 9 3.79 10.92 -13.12
C VAL A 9 3.61 11.14 -11.63
N GLY A 10 2.63 11.94 -11.22
CA GLY A 10 2.35 12.19 -9.81
C GLY A 10 1.92 10.93 -9.05
N HIS A 11 1.08 10.09 -9.67
CA HIS A 11 0.57 8.87 -9.05
C HIS A 11 1.64 7.79 -8.91
N ILE A 12 2.48 7.62 -9.93
CA ILE A 12 3.64 6.71 -9.88
C ILE A 12 4.63 7.19 -8.83
N THR A 13 4.92 8.50 -8.79
CA THR A 13 5.81 9.10 -7.78
C THR A 13 5.27 8.86 -6.37
N GLY A 14 3.99 9.14 -6.13
CA GLY A 14 3.33 8.89 -4.85
C GLY A 14 3.41 7.42 -4.44
N THR A 15 3.15 6.51 -5.39
CA THR A 15 3.22 5.06 -5.18
C THR A 15 4.64 4.61 -4.82
N ILE A 16 5.66 5.05 -5.56
CA ILE A 16 7.06 4.70 -5.30
C ILE A 16 7.51 5.22 -3.93
N ILE A 17 7.17 6.47 -3.58
CA ILE A 17 7.48 7.03 -2.26
C ILE A 17 6.80 6.22 -1.15
N GLY A 18 5.53 5.86 -1.33
CA GLY A 18 4.78 5.05 -0.37
C GLY A 18 5.37 3.65 -0.17
N VAL A 19 5.66 2.95 -1.27
CA VAL A 19 6.33 1.63 -1.27
C VAL A 19 7.71 1.70 -0.64
N GLY A 20 8.52 2.69 -1.04
CA GLY A 20 9.85 2.92 -0.50
C GLY A 20 9.82 3.19 0.99
N GLY A 21 9.00 4.15 1.44
CA GLY A 21 8.83 4.48 2.86
C GLY A 21 8.34 3.27 3.68
N ALA A 22 7.38 2.51 3.18
CA ALA A 22 6.89 1.31 3.87
C ALA A 22 7.96 0.22 3.98
N THR A 23 8.82 0.09 2.96
CA THR A 23 9.96 -0.84 2.98
C THR A 23 11.05 -0.38 3.96
N MET A 24 11.34 0.93 4.02
CA MET A 24 12.30 1.47 4.98
C MET A 24 11.82 1.35 6.43
N ILE A 25 10.52 1.56 6.70
CA ILE A 25 9.92 1.29 8.02
C ILE A 25 10.23 -0.13 8.46
N GLU A 26 10.02 -1.12 7.60
CA GLU A 26 10.30 -2.52 7.93
C GLU A 26 11.77 -2.79 8.22
N ALA A 27 12.67 -2.27 7.38
CA ALA A 27 14.10 -2.43 7.53
C ALA A 27 14.61 -1.81 8.85
N HIS A 28 14.27 -0.55 9.09
CA HIS A 28 14.68 0.18 10.30
C HIS A 28 14.00 -0.35 11.56
N LEU A 29 12.73 -0.79 11.48
CA LEU A 29 12.05 -1.41 12.61
C LEU A 29 12.71 -2.74 12.98
N ALA A 30 13.07 -3.57 12.00
CA ALA A 30 13.78 -4.82 12.25
C ALA A 30 15.16 -4.58 12.90
N GLN A 31 15.87 -3.52 12.48
CA GLN A 31 17.13 -3.12 13.09
C GLN A 31 16.95 -2.60 14.52
N SER A 32 15.96 -1.75 14.76
CA SER A 32 15.70 -1.13 16.08
C SER A 32 15.19 -2.13 17.13
N LEU A 33 14.69 -3.29 16.70
CA LEU A 33 14.23 -4.36 17.59
C LEU A 33 15.37 -5.30 18.02
N LYS A 34 16.59 -5.10 17.51
CA LYS A 34 17.72 -6.02 17.74
C LYS A 34 18.18 -6.06 19.19
N ASP A 35 18.29 -4.90 19.84
CA ASP A 35 18.74 -4.76 21.24
C ASP A 35 17.58 -4.53 22.22
N LYS A 36 16.34 -4.54 21.72
CA LYS A 36 15.09 -4.25 22.46
C LYS A 36 15.03 -2.83 23.06
N LEU A 37 15.94 -1.93 22.66
CA LEU A 37 16.02 -0.56 23.13
C LEU A 37 15.98 0.38 21.93
N VAL A 38 14.82 0.96 21.66
CA VAL A 38 14.72 1.94 20.57
C VAL A 38 15.29 3.28 21.03
N SER A 39 16.47 3.62 20.51
CA SER A 39 17.16 4.89 20.73
C SER A 39 16.37 6.08 20.16
N LYS A 40 16.75 7.30 20.54
CA LYS A 40 16.11 8.50 19.99
C LYS A 40 16.33 8.61 18.48
N ASP A 41 17.55 8.36 18.02
CA ASP A 41 17.92 8.48 16.60
C ASP A 41 17.12 7.48 15.74
N GLU A 42 16.91 6.26 16.23
CA GLU A 42 16.06 5.27 15.55
C GLU A 42 14.59 5.68 15.47
N LYS A 43 14.05 6.33 16.53
CA LYS A 43 12.70 6.90 16.49
C LYS A 43 12.59 8.03 15.47
N ASP A 44 13.59 8.90 15.42
CA ASP A 44 13.63 10.03 14.50
C ASP A 44 13.72 9.53 13.05
N ILE A 45 14.52 8.48 12.77
CA ILE A 45 14.57 7.82 11.46
C ILE A 45 13.22 7.22 11.09
N LEU A 46 12.60 6.43 11.98
CA LEU A 46 11.27 5.85 11.73
C LEU A 46 10.21 6.94 11.48
N ALA A 47 10.28 8.06 12.20
CA ALA A 47 9.37 9.19 11.99
C ALA A 47 9.51 9.79 10.58
N ILE A 48 10.74 9.87 10.05
CA ILE A 48 11.00 10.28 8.67
C ILE A 48 10.37 9.29 7.69
N ASP A 49 10.56 7.98 7.90
CA ASP A 49 9.99 6.97 7.00
C ASP A 49 8.45 7.01 7.00
N TYR A 50 7.83 7.16 8.17
CA TYR A 50 6.38 7.38 8.27
C TYR A 50 5.93 8.68 7.59
N HIS A 51 6.73 9.73 7.65
CA HIS A 51 6.45 10.97 6.93
C HIS A 51 6.50 10.76 5.41
N MET A 52 7.48 10.01 4.89
CA MET A 52 7.55 9.65 3.48
C MET A 52 6.31 8.86 3.04
N VAL A 53 5.88 7.86 3.82
CA VAL A 53 4.65 7.12 3.53
C VAL A 53 3.43 8.04 3.45
N ARG A 54 3.32 9.04 4.34
CA ARG A 54 2.22 10.02 4.30
C ARG A 54 2.26 10.89 3.05
N ILE A 55 3.44 11.36 2.63
CA ILE A 55 3.60 12.11 1.38
C ILE A 55 3.15 11.25 0.21
N GLY A 56 3.62 9.99 0.14
CA GLY A 56 3.20 9.03 -0.87
C GLY A 56 1.69 8.84 -0.90
N LEU A 57 1.06 8.64 0.27
CA LEU A 57 -0.38 8.49 0.41
C LEU A 57 -1.16 9.70 -0.11
N VAL A 58 -0.77 10.92 0.30
CA VAL A 58 -1.42 12.16 -0.13
C VAL A 58 -1.32 12.31 -1.64
N LEU A 59 -0.12 12.10 -2.22
CA LEU A 59 0.08 12.16 -3.66
C LEU A 59 -0.77 11.12 -4.40
N SER A 60 -0.76 9.87 -3.97
CA SER A 60 -1.54 8.79 -4.57
C SER A 60 -3.05 9.04 -4.47
N ILE A 61 -3.55 9.57 -3.36
CA ILE A 61 -4.96 9.94 -3.19
C ILE A 61 -5.32 11.09 -4.14
N VAL A 62 -4.60 12.20 -4.09
CA VAL A 62 -4.92 13.39 -4.91
C VAL A 62 -4.90 13.07 -6.39
N THR A 63 -3.87 12.36 -6.85
CA THR A 63 -3.76 11.96 -8.27
C THR A 63 -4.74 10.85 -8.64
N GLY A 64 -5.02 9.90 -7.74
CA GLY A 64 -6.03 8.86 -7.94
C GLY A 64 -7.42 9.45 -8.12
N PHE A 65 -7.83 10.39 -7.26
CA PHE A 65 -9.07 11.16 -7.46
C PHE A 65 -9.03 11.99 -8.73
N GLY A 66 -7.88 12.55 -9.10
CA GLY A 66 -7.68 13.24 -10.37
C GLY A 66 -8.01 12.36 -11.58
N PHE A 67 -7.61 11.10 -11.58
CA PHE A 67 -7.99 10.14 -12.63
C PHE A 67 -9.50 9.90 -12.68
N LEU A 68 -10.15 9.66 -11.54
CA LEU A 68 -11.61 9.46 -11.50
C LEU A 68 -12.37 10.66 -12.07
N ILE A 69 -11.89 11.87 -11.78
CA ILE A 69 -12.46 13.12 -12.30
C ILE A 69 -12.20 13.22 -13.81
N LEU A 70 -10.98 12.93 -14.26
CA LEU A 70 -10.62 12.98 -15.68
C LEU A 70 -11.49 12.00 -16.49
N ASP A 71 -11.60 10.75 -16.07
CA ASP A 71 -12.40 9.71 -16.73
C ASP A 71 -13.88 10.11 -16.82
N LYS A 72 -14.39 10.82 -15.80
CA LYS A 72 -15.76 11.34 -15.81
C LYS A 72 -15.94 12.46 -16.83
N PHE A 73 -14.97 13.35 -16.99
CA PHE A 73 -15.04 14.49 -17.93
C PHE A 73 -14.71 14.11 -19.37
N THR A 74 -14.01 13.00 -19.61
CA THR A 74 -13.69 12.48 -20.94
C THR A 74 -14.64 11.38 -21.42
N ASP A 75 -15.77 11.18 -20.73
CA ASP A 75 -16.77 10.14 -21.00
C ASP A 75 -16.22 8.68 -20.99
N ASN A 76 -15.09 8.45 -20.33
CA ASN A 76 -14.48 7.12 -20.13
C ASN A 76 -15.11 6.37 -18.95
N THR A 77 -16.43 6.46 -18.78
CA THR A 77 -17.12 5.97 -17.58
C THR A 77 -17.06 4.45 -17.41
N ALA A 78 -16.72 3.69 -18.46
CA ALA A 78 -16.55 2.24 -18.37
C ALA A 78 -15.40 1.86 -17.44
N GLU A 79 -14.30 2.62 -17.47
CA GLU A 79 -13.12 2.37 -16.63
C GLU A 79 -13.44 2.58 -15.14
N LEU A 80 -14.43 3.43 -14.82
CA LEU A 80 -14.90 3.64 -13.43
C LEU A 80 -15.60 2.41 -12.83
N TYR A 81 -16.00 1.45 -13.66
CA TYR A 81 -16.61 0.18 -13.23
C TYR A 81 -15.62 -0.99 -13.28
N ASP A 82 -14.32 -0.72 -13.42
CA ASP A 82 -13.31 -1.77 -13.39
C ASP A 82 -13.14 -2.34 -11.97
N PRO A 83 -13.29 -3.66 -11.75
CA PRO A 83 -13.19 -4.26 -10.42
C PRO A 83 -11.80 -4.11 -9.78
N GLN A 84 -10.72 -4.03 -10.57
CA GLN A 84 -9.35 -3.84 -10.07
C GLN A 84 -9.16 -2.41 -9.56
N LEU A 85 -9.72 -1.41 -10.25
CA LEU A 85 -9.76 -0.03 -9.77
C LEU A 85 -10.44 0.05 -8.40
N TRP A 86 -11.60 -0.57 -8.23
CA TRP A 86 -12.33 -0.58 -6.95
C TRP A 86 -11.57 -1.33 -5.85
N ALA A 87 -10.89 -2.42 -6.17
CA ALA A 87 -10.03 -3.13 -5.22
C ALA A 87 -8.86 -2.23 -4.79
N LYS A 88 -8.19 -1.55 -5.74
CA LYS A 88 -7.10 -0.61 -5.47
C LYS A 88 -7.55 0.56 -4.58
N LEU A 89 -8.71 1.17 -4.87
CA LEU A 89 -9.29 2.23 -4.04
C LEU A 89 -9.57 1.74 -2.62
N SER A 90 -10.12 0.53 -2.48
CA SER A 90 -10.38 -0.10 -1.17
C SER A 90 -9.09 -0.30 -0.38
N ILE A 91 -8.02 -0.76 -1.03
CA ILE A 91 -6.70 -0.93 -0.39
C ILE A 91 -6.10 0.42 0.01
N VAL A 92 -6.21 1.47 -0.82
CA VAL A 92 -5.75 2.82 -0.46
C VAL A 92 -6.48 3.35 0.78
N LEU A 93 -7.79 3.10 0.90
CA LEU A 93 -8.56 3.43 2.11
C LEU A 93 -8.04 2.66 3.34
N LEU A 94 -7.67 1.39 3.18
CA LEU A 94 -7.05 0.61 4.26
C LEU A 94 -5.68 1.15 4.66
N ILE A 95 -4.85 1.59 3.70
CA ILE A 95 -3.57 2.25 3.98
C ILE A 95 -3.80 3.54 4.78
N ALA A 96 -4.76 4.36 4.37
CA ALA A 96 -5.12 5.57 5.09
C ALA A 96 -5.62 5.27 6.51
N GLY A 97 -6.53 4.30 6.65
CA GLY A 97 -7.02 3.84 7.94
C GLY A 97 -5.90 3.34 8.86
N ASN A 98 -4.99 2.51 8.33
CA ASN A 98 -3.82 2.03 9.07
C ASN A 98 -2.92 3.18 9.54
N THR A 99 -2.70 4.18 8.70
CA THR A 99 -1.91 5.37 9.05
C THR A 99 -2.53 6.13 10.23
N LEU A 100 -3.86 6.30 10.21
CA LEU A 100 -4.59 6.95 11.31
C LEU A 100 -4.56 6.11 12.59
N LEU A 101 -4.72 4.80 12.49
CA LEU A 101 -4.66 3.88 13.64
C LEU A 101 -3.28 3.87 14.30
N LEU A 102 -2.22 3.87 13.49
CA LEU A 102 -0.85 3.99 13.99
C LEU A 102 -0.61 5.32 14.70
N GLN A 103 -1.05 6.43 14.10
CA GLN A 103 -0.93 7.76 14.71
C GLN A 103 -1.72 7.88 16.03
N ALA A 104 -2.89 7.26 16.10
CA ALA A 104 -3.72 7.21 17.29
C ALA A 104 -3.24 6.16 18.33
N HIS A 105 -2.15 5.44 18.05
CA HIS A 105 -1.63 4.34 18.87
C HIS A 105 -2.69 3.26 19.17
N LYS A 106 -3.63 3.04 18.24
CA LYS A 106 -4.73 2.07 18.36
C LYS A 106 -4.41 0.69 17.80
N ILE A 107 -3.35 0.59 17.01
CA ILE A 107 -2.79 -0.67 16.52
C ILE A 107 -1.34 -0.77 16.98
N ASN A 108 -0.88 -1.99 17.28
CA ASN A 108 0.52 -2.18 17.61
C ASN A 108 1.40 -1.91 16.39
N LEU A 109 2.65 -1.50 16.64
CA LEU A 109 3.61 -1.20 15.59
C LEU A 109 3.89 -2.41 14.70
N TYR A 110 3.85 -3.62 15.28
CA TYR A 110 4.04 -4.89 14.59
C TYR A 110 3.05 -5.10 13.43
N TRP A 111 1.75 -4.99 13.69
CA TRP A 111 0.69 -5.20 12.69
C TRP A 111 0.56 -4.01 11.76
N GLY A 112 0.69 -2.78 12.30
CA GLY A 112 0.54 -1.59 11.46
C GLY A 112 1.66 -1.44 10.44
N SER A 113 2.91 -1.80 10.78
CA SER A 113 4.03 -1.82 9.82
C SER A 113 3.84 -2.89 8.74
N ALA A 114 3.50 -4.12 9.13
CA ALA A 114 3.26 -5.21 8.19
C ALA A 114 2.09 -4.92 7.24
N LEU A 115 0.98 -4.39 7.78
CA LEU A 115 -0.17 -3.96 6.98
C LEU A 115 0.23 -2.86 6.00
N SER A 116 1.02 -1.87 6.44
CA SER A 116 1.54 -0.81 5.56
C SER A 116 2.38 -1.39 4.43
N PHE A 117 3.39 -2.19 4.77
CA PHE A 117 4.32 -2.81 3.82
C PHE A 117 3.58 -3.60 2.74
N VAL A 118 2.73 -4.54 3.15
CA VAL A 118 2.01 -5.39 2.21
C VAL A 118 1.03 -4.57 1.37
N SER A 119 0.29 -3.65 1.99
CA SER A 119 -0.71 -2.86 1.26
C SER A 119 -0.11 -1.98 0.19
N TRP A 120 1.03 -1.34 0.46
CA TRP A 120 1.71 -0.51 -0.54
C TRP A 120 2.23 -1.32 -1.72
N TRP A 121 2.90 -2.44 -1.45
CA TRP A 121 3.38 -3.34 -2.51
C TRP A 121 2.21 -3.95 -3.29
N PHE A 122 1.14 -4.35 -2.61
CA PHE A 122 -0.03 -4.93 -3.25
C PHE A 122 -0.78 -3.90 -4.09
N ALA A 123 -0.95 -2.66 -3.62
CA ALA A 123 -1.54 -1.58 -4.40
C ALA A 123 -0.72 -1.23 -5.65
N ALA A 124 0.62 -1.27 -5.55
CA ALA A 124 1.50 -1.11 -6.70
C ALA A 124 1.31 -2.26 -7.70
N PHE A 125 1.27 -3.50 -7.22
CA PHE A 125 1.03 -4.69 -8.04
C PHE A 125 -0.31 -4.65 -8.77
N VAL A 126 -1.42 -4.36 -8.07
CA VAL A 126 -2.74 -4.18 -8.67
C VAL A 126 -2.74 -3.02 -9.68
N GLY A 127 -1.99 -1.94 -9.42
CA GLY A 127 -1.82 -0.84 -10.38
C GLY A 127 -1.18 -1.28 -11.70
N ILE A 128 -0.19 -2.18 -11.64
CA ILE A 128 0.44 -2.76 -12.84
C ILE A 128 -0.56 -3.65 -13.58
N MET A 129 -1.29 -4.52 -12.86
CA MET A 129 -2.32 -5.39 -13.46
C MET A 129 -3.40 -4.59 -14.18
N LEU A 130 -3.86 -3.49 -13.57
CA LEU A 130 -4.85 -2.59 -14.16
C LEU A 130 -4.34 -1.98 -15.47
N THR A 131 -3.06 -1.59 -15.50
CA THR A 131 -2.43 -1.02 -16.71
C THR A 131 -2.33 -2.04 -17.84
N GLU A 132 -1.95 -3.28 -17.50
CA GLU A 132 -1.79 -4.39 -18.46
C GLU A 132 -3.11 -5.14 -18.76
N LYS A 133 -4.23 -4.73 -18.15
CA LYS A 133 -5.55 -5.37 -18.26
C LYS A 133 -5.52 -6.87 -17.95
N VAL A 134 -4.73 -7.25 -16.94
CA VAL A 134 -4.59 -8.65 -16.52
C VAL A 134 -5.71 -9.00 -15.56
N HIS A 135 -6.70 -9.77 -16.03
CA HIS A 135 -7.81 -10.20 -15.19
C HIS A 135 -7.39 -11.28 -14.20
N PHE A 136 -7.87 -11.16 -12.95
CA PHE A 136 -7.56 -12.12 -11.88
C PHE A 136 -8.83 -12.58 -11.17
N ASN A 137 -9.15 -13.87 -11.32
CA ASN A 137 -10.37 -14.42 -10.77
C ASN A 137 -10.26 -15.91 -10.46
N PHE A 138 -10.59 -16.27 -9.22
CA PHE A 138 -10.60 -17.67 -8.77
C PHE A 138 -11.87 -18.44 -9.14
N PHE A 139 -12.97 -17.73 -9.41
CA PHE A 139 -14.31 -18.31 -9.54
C PHE A 139 -14.69 -18.65 -11.00
N GLY A 140 -13.74 -18.59 -11.94
CA GLY A 140 -13.90 -18.97 -13.34
C GLY A 140 -14.69 -17.99 -14.22
N ASN A 141 -15.70 -17.30 -13.67
CA ASN A 141 -16.52 -16.33 -14.42
C ASN A 141 -16.07 -14.89 -14.17
N VAL A 142 -15.55 -14.20 -15.20
CA VAL A 142 -15.14 -12.79 -15.14
C VAL A 142 -16.36 -11.90 -14.91
N THR A 143 -16.61 -11.61 -13.63
CA THR A 143 -17.66 -10.72 -13.16
C THR A 143 -17.02 -9.71 -12.21
N PHE A 144 -17.62 -8.52 -12.11
CA PHE A 144 -17.15 -7.49 -11.20
C PHE A 144 -16.93 -8.03 -9.78
N ILE A 145 -17.94 -8.70 -9.22
CA ILE A 145 -17.88 -9.25 -7.86
C ILE A 145 -16.82 -10.35 -7.75
N GLY A 146 -16.72 -11.24 -8.75
CA GLY A 146 -15.75 -12.33 -8.74
C GLY A 146 -14.31 -11.85 -8.75
N GLU A 147 -13.98 -10.89 -9.61
CA GLU A 147 -12.64 -10.31 -9.72
C GLU A 147 -12.29 -9.46 -8.51
N PHE A 148 -13.17 -8.53 -8.10
CA PHE A 148 -12.99 -7.71 -6.90
C PHE A 148 -12.74 -8.59 -5.67
N THR A 149 -13.59 -9.60 -5.45
CA THR A 149 -13.49 -10.49 -4.29
C THR A 149 -12.21 -11.33 -4.35
N SER A 150 -11.81 -11.80 -5.54
CA SER A 150 -10.55 -12.53 -5.70
C SER A 150 -9.36 -11.68 -5.28
N ILE A 151 -9.29 -10.44 -5.76
CA ILE A 151 -8.21 -9.51 -5.41
C ILE A 151 -8.20 -9.21 -3.91
N ILE A 152 -9.35 -8.94 -3.30
CA ILE A 152 -9.45 -8.65 -1.86
C ILE A 152 -9.09 -9.86 -1.00
N ILE A 153 -9.52 -11.07 -1.36
CA ILE A 153 -9.12 -12.30 -0.66
C ILE A 153 -7.61 -12.50 -0.75
N THR A 154 -7.02 -12.37 -1.95
CA THR A 154 -5.57 -12.47 -2.14
C THR A 154 -4.83 -11.43 -1.33
N TYR A 155 -5.32 -10.19 -1.30
CA TYR A 155 -4.77 -9.13 -0.47
C TYR A 155 -4.79 -9.49 1.02
N ILE A 156 -5.93 -9.95 1.56
CA ILE A 156 -6.04 -10.35 2.98
C ILE A 156 -5.05 -11.47 3.29
N VAL A 157 -4.99 -12.49 2.43
CA VAL A 157 -4.04 -13.60 2.57
C VAL A 157 -2.59 -13.09 2.51
N ALA A 158 -2.28 -12.18 1.60
CA ALA A 158 -0.96 -11.56 1.47
C ALA A 158 -0.59 -10.77 2.73
N VAL A 159 -1.53 -10.06 3.37
CA VAL A 159 -1.28 -9.35 4.62
C VAL A 159 -0.95 -10.32 5.75
N ILE A 160 -1.71 -11.42 5.88
CA ILE A 160 -1.47 -12.44 6.90
C ILE A 160 -0.10 -13.11 6.69
N ILE A 161 0.17 -13.58 5.48
CA ILE A 161 1.43 -14.24 5.12
C ILE A 161 2.59 -13.26 5.26
N GLY A 162 2.44 -12.04 4.77
CA GLY A 162 3.45 -10.98 4.87
C GLY A 162 3.80 -10.66 6.31
N ALA A 163 2.80 -10.49 7.19
CA ALA A 163 3.03 -10.31 8.62
C ALA A 163 3.82 -11.49 9.23
N MET A 164 3.44 -12.73 8.91
CA MET A 164 4.16 -13.92 9.39
C MET A 164 5.62 -13.98 8.91
N ILE A 165 5.87 -13.66 7.64
CA ILE A 165 7.22 -13.63 7.06
C ILE A 165 8.05 -12.53 7.70
N LEU A 166 7.50 -11.32 7.82
CA LEU A 166 8.16 -10.18 8.46
C LEU A 166 8.48 -10.48 9.93
N GLN A 167 7.60 -11.14 10.67
CA GLN A 167 7.91 -11.56 12.03
C GLN A 167 9.09 -12.54 12.08
N LYS A 168 9.13 -13.54 11.19
CA LYS A 168 10.26 -14.47 11.11
C LYS A 168 11.55 -13.74 10.80
N PHE A 169 11.50 -12.77 9.90
CA PHE A 169 12.67 -11.95 9.53
C PHE A 169 13.17 -11.11 10.71
N ARG A 170 12.27 -10.39 11.39
CA ARG A 170 12.57 -9.61 12.60
C ARG A 170 13.17 -10.48 13.71
N ASN A 171 12.57 -11.64 13.97
CA ASN A 171 13.08 -12.60 14.96
C ASN A 171 14.49 -13.08 14.62
N LYS A 172 14.74 -13.44 13.37
CA LYS A 172 16.07 -13.90 12.92
C LYS A 172 17.14 -12.83 13.11
N ILE A 173 16.82 -11.56 12.81
CA ILE A 173 17.76 -10.46 13.02
C ILE A 173 18.05 -10.26 14.51
N SER A 174 17.02 -10.35 15.37
CA SER A 174 17.21 -10.25 16.82
C SER A 174 18.01 -11.40 17.43
N SER A 175 18.02 -12.59 16.83
CA SER A 175 18.70 -13.79 17.36
C SER A 175 20.13 -14.00 16.87
N THR A 176 20.65 -13.11 16.02
CA THR A 176 21.99 -13.25 15.42
C THR A 176 23.11 -12.61 16.28
N ILE A 177 22.80 -12.23 17.52
CA ILE A 177 23.73 -11.78 18.56
C ILE A 177 23.35 -12.50 19.86
#